data_AF-A0A354IX94-F1
#
_entry.id   AF-A0A354IX94-F1
#
_cell.length_a   1.000
_cell.length_b   1.000
_cell.length_c   1.000
_cell.angle_alpha   90.00
_cell.angle_beta   90.00
_cell.angle_gamma   90.00
#
_symmetry.space_group_name_H-M   'P 1'
#
loop_
_entity.id
_entity.type
_entity.pdbx_description
1 polymer ?
#
loop_
_entity_poly.entity_id
_entity_poly.type
_entity_poly.pdbx_seq_one_letter_code
_entity_poly.pdbx_strand_id
1 'polypeptide(L)'
;EPAQAPAERFPDDREQAVAGRRTVLVVEDEPGFARILYDLAHDLGYRCLVGLTAGEGLELATNAGPDAILLDIRLPDGSGLSVLQQLKDNPATRHIPVH
;
A
#
# COMPACT_ATOMS: atom_id res chain seq x y z
N GLU A 1 30.39 -10.08 -9.63
CA GLU A 1 28.98 -9.82 -10.01
C GLU A 1 28.61 -8.37 -9.68
N PRO A 2 27.75 -7.67 -10.45
CA PRO A 2 27.24 -6.38 -9.99
C PRO A 2 26.18 -6.62 -8.90
N ALA A 3 26.42 -6.02 -7.75
CA ALA A 3 25.46 -5.93 -6.65
C ALA A 3 24.17 -5.27 -7.17
N GLN A 4 23.04 -5.96 -7.01
CA GLN A 4 21.72 -5.38 -7.25
C GLN A 4 21.59 -4.12 -6.38
N ALA A 5 21.40 -2.97 -7.02
CA ALA A 5 21.06 -1.74 -6.34
C ALA A 5 19.81 -1.99 -5.45
N PRO A 6 19.70 -1.37 -4.26
CA PRO A 6 18.45 -1.45 -3.52
C PRO A 6 17.36 -0.91 -4.45
N ALA A 7 16.38 -1.76 -4.79
CA ALA A 7 15.23 -1.36 -5.60
C ALA A 7 14.73 -0.02 -5.05
N GLU A 8 14.66 1.00 -5.92
CA GLU A 8 14.22 2.35 -5.56
C GLU A 8 12.89 2.23 -4.82
N ARG A 9 12.93 2.35 -3.49
CA ARG A 9 11.72 2.34 -2.67
C ARG A 9 10.85 3.49 -3.15
N PHE A 10 9.58 3.19 -3.35
CA PHE A 10 8.61 4.20 -3.72
C PHE A 10 8.65 5.32 -2.65
N PRO A 11 8.83 6.60 -3.04
CA PRO A 11 8.90 7.71 -2.09
C PRO A 11 7.49 8.03 -1.59
N ASP A 12 7.02 7.25 -0.62
CA ASP A 12 5.70 7.40 -0.01
C ASP A 12 5.78 8.11 1.36
N ASP A 13 4.64 8.28 2.02
CA ASP A 13 4.56 9.02 3.30
C ASP A 13 4.78 8.14 4.53
N ARG A 14 5.41 6.96 4.38
CA ARG A 14 5.64 6.02 5.50
C ARG A 14 6.50 6.63 6.62
N GLU A 15 7.34 7.60 6.28
CA GLU A 15 8.20 8.32 7.24
C GLU A 15 7.58 9.64 7.73
N GLN A 16 6.43 10.07 7.19
CA GLN A 16 5.76 11.28 7.65
C GLN A 16 4.94 11.03 8.91
N ALA A 17 4.94 11.99 9.84
CA ALA A 17 4.13 11.90 11.05
C ALA A 17 2.62 11.82 10.74
N VAL A 18 1.90 10.98 11.50
CA VAL A 18 0.45 10.74 11.39
C VAL A 18 -0.36 11.94 11.94
N ALA A 19 -0.09 13.14 11.44
CA ALA A 19 -0.69 14.38 11.94
C ALA A 19 -2.12 14.59 11.40
N GLY A 20 -3.07 13.78 11.87
CA GLY A 20 -4.51 14.00 11.67
C GLY A 20 -5.04 13.84 10.23
N ARG A 21 -4.22 13.36 9.31
CA ARG A 21 -4.61 13.05 7.92
C ARG A 21 -4.97 11.57 7.79
N ARG A 22 -6.04 11.27 7.06
CA ARG A 22 -6.38 9.89 6.72
C ARG A 22 -5.31 9.30 5.82
N THR A 23 -5.04 8.01 5.98
CA THR A 23 -3.99 7.29 5.27
C THR A 23 -4.60 6.27 4.32
N VAL A 24 -4.23 6.33 3.05
CA VAL A 24 -4.61 5.35 2.03
C VAL A 24 -3.40 4.50 1.74
N LEU A 25 -3.59 3.18 1.68
CA LEU A 25 -2.58 2.26 1.21
C LEU A 25 -2.91 1.84 -0.22
N VAL A 26 -1.94 1.91 -1.11
CA VAL A 26 -2.02 1.45 -2.48
C VAL A 26 -1.12 0.23 -2.62
N VAL A 27 -1.67 -0.89 -3.07
CA VAL A 27 -0.93 -2.12 -3.35
C VAL A 27 -1.00 -2.35 -4.86
N GLU A 28 0.08 -2.01 -5.55
CA GLU A 28 0.13 -1.89 -7.01
C GLU A 28 1.54 -2.22 -7.48
N ASP A 29 1.70 -3.15 -8.43
CA ASP A 29 3.02 -3.58 -8.89
C ASP A 29 3.60 -2.69 -9.98
N GLU A 30 2.76 -1.94 -10.70
CA GLU A 30 3.22 -0.95 -11.66
C GLU A 30 3.52 0.40 -10.97
N PRO A 31 4.80 0.78 -10.78
CA PRO A 31 5.16 2.01 -10.06
C PRO A 31 4.64 3.27 -10.76
N GLY A 32 4.46 3.23 -12.08
CA GLY A 32 3.87 4.32 -12.85
C GLY A 32 2.40 4.56 -12.47
N PHE A 33 1.61 3.51 -12.30
CA PHE A 33 0.22 3.62 -11.88
C PHE A 33 0.12 3.95 -10.38
N ALA A 34 0.96 3.33 -9.56
CA ALA A 34 1.07 3.64 -8.14
C ALA A 34 1.35 5.14 -7.90
N ARG A 35 2.15 5.77 -8.77
CA ARG A 35 2.41 7.22 -8.72
C ARG A 35 1.19 8.08 -9.01
N ILE A 36 0.39 7.70 -9.99
CA ILE A 36 -0.86 8.41 -10.29
C ILE A 36 -1.81 8.36 -9.08
N LEU A 37 -1.94 7.19 -8.45
CA LEU A 37 -2.77 7.01 -7.26
C LEU A 37 -2.22 7.77 -6.06
N TYR A 38 -0.89 7.77 -5.87
CA TYR A 38 -0.21 8.55 -4.83
C TYR A 38 -0.47 10.05 -4.97
N ASP A 39 -0.24 10.61 -6.17
CA ASP A 39 -0.47 12.04 -6.43
C ASP A 39 -1.95 12.41 -6.25
N LEU A 40 -2.88 11.55 -6.67
CA LEU A 40 -4.32 11.75 -6.45
C LEU A 40 -4.69 11.75 -4.96
N ALA A 41 -4.17 10.80 -4.18
CA ALA A 41 -4.42 10.75 -2.74
C ALA A 41 -3.89 12.01 -2.04
N HIS A 42 -2.73 12.51 -2.45
CA HIS A 42 -2.15 13.76 -1.95
C HIS A 42 -2.98 14.99 -2.30
N ASP A 43 -3.48 15.08 -3.54
CA ASP A 43 -4.34 16.17 -3.99
C ASP A 43 -5.63 16.26 -3.15
N LEU A 44 -6.15 15.11 -2.74
CA LEU A 44 -7.29 14.99 -1.82
C LEU A 44 -6.94 15.26 -0.33
N GLY A 45 -5.66 15.51 -0.02
CA GLY A 45 -5.17 15.79 1.33
C GLY A 45 -4.97 14.55 2.21
N TYR A 46 -4.92 13.35 1.61
CA TYR A 46 -4.65 12.11 2.29
C TYR A 46 -3.16 11.76 2.25
N ARG A 47 -2.69 11.03 3.26
CA ARG A 47 -1.40 10.36 3.22
C ARG A 47 -1.53 9.12 2.34
N CYS A 48 -0.51 8.81 1.57
CA CYS A 48 -0.50 7.63 0.73
C CYS A 48 0.73 6.77 1.05
N LEU A 49 0.48 5.49 1.30
CA LEU A 49 1.49 4.45 1.43
C LEU A 49 1.43 3.58 0.19
N VAL A 50 2.57 3.13 -0.32
CA VAL A 50 2.62 2.33 -1.54
C VAL A 50 3.39 1.05 -1.28
N GLY A 51 2.72 -0.09 -1.48
CA GLY A 51 3.35 -1.40 -1.53
C GLY A 51 3.42 -1.91 -2.96
N LEU A 52 4.62 -2.21 -3.46
CA LEU A 52 4.78 -2.70 -4.84
C LEU A 52 4.56 -4.21 -4.99
N THR A 53 4.25 -4.87 -3.88
CA THR A 53 4.09 -6.33 -3.78
C THR A 53 2.98 -6.65 -2.79
N ALA A 54 2.37 -7.82 -2.95
CA ALA A 54 1.38 -8.37 -2.02
C ALA A 54 1.92 -8.43 -0.59
N GLY A 55 3.17 -8.87 -0.43
CA GLY A 55 3.85 -8.93 0.87
C GLY A 55 4.00 -7.55 1.52
N GLU A 56 4.55 -6.58 0.80
CA GLU A 56 4.74 -5.22 1.33
C GLU A 56 3.41 -4.55 1.65
N GLY A 57 2.40 -4.72 0.79
CA GLY A 57 1.06 -4.19 1.04
C GLY A 57 0.45 -4.72 2.34
N LEU A 58 0.56 -6.03 2.59
CA LEU A 58 0.04 -6.64 3.83
C LEU A 58 0.79 -6.15 5.08
N GLU A 59 2.11 -6.02 5.00
CA GLU A 59 2.91 -5.49 6.11
C GLU A 59 2.54 -4.03 6.41
N LEU A 60 2.41 -3.19 5.39
CA LEU A 60 1.99 -1.79 5.54
C LEU A 60 0.58 -1.68 6.11
N ALA A 61 -0.36 -2.49 5.63
CA ALA A 61 -1.72 -2.50 6.14
C ALA A 61 -1.77 -2.83 7.64
N THR A 62 -0.93 -3.76 8.09
CA THR A 62 -0.89 -4.21 9.49
C THR A 62 -0.15 -3.22 10.39
N ASN A 63 0.97 -2.66 9.92
CA ASN A 63 1.83 -1.79 10.73
C ASN A 63 1.36 -0.33 10.77
N ALA A 64 0.86 0.20 9.65
CA ALA A 64 0.49 1.60 9.53
C ALA A 64 -0.99 1.89 9.84
N GLY A 65 -1.85 0.87 9.79
CA GLY A 65 -3.28 1.00 10.06
C GLY A 65 -3.98 2.02 9.15
N PRO A 66 -3.94 1.85 7.81
CA PRO A 66 -4.56 2.79 6.88
C PRO A 66 -6.08 2.83 7.03
N ASP A 67 -6.69 3.95 6.66
CA ASP A 67 -8.15 4.15 6.64
C ASP A 67 -8.82 3.51 5.42
N ALA A 68 -8.06 3.27 4.34
CA ALA A 68 -8.52 2.60 3.13
C ALA A 68 -7.36 1.91 2.41
N ILE A 69 -7.66 0.82 1.70
CA ILE A 69 -6.69 0.06 0.91
C ILE A 69 -7.20 -0.03 -0.53
N LEU A 70 -6.38 0.39 -1.49
CA LEU A 70 -6.54 0.12 -2.92
C LEU A 70 -5.66 -1.07 -3.26
N LEU A 71 -6.25 -2.15 -3.76
CA LEU A 71 -5.56 -3.42 -3.97
C LEU A 71 -5.74 -3.90 -5.41
N ASP A 72 -4.67 -3.97 -6.18
CA ASP A 72 -4.71 -4.67 -7.45
C ASP A 72 -4.85 -6.20 -7.20
N ILE A 73 -5.69 -6.82 -7.99
CA ILE A 73 -5.91 -8.27 -8.04
C ILE A 73 -4.71 -8.98 -8.68
N ARG A 74 -4.05 -8.31 -9.63
CA ARG A 74 -2.86 -8.80 -10.33
C ARG A 74 -1.63 -8.24 -9.62
N LEU A 75 -0.91 -9.12 -8.92
CA LEU A 75 0.36 -8.79 -8.30
C LEU A 75 1.41 -9.83 -8.74
N PRO A 76 2.71 -9.48 -8.79
CA PRO A 76 3.76 -10.35 -9.31
C PRO A 76 4.13 -11.47 -8.34
N ASP A 77 3.94 -11.25 -7.03
CA ASP A 77 4.33 -12.15 -5.94
C ASP A 77 3.16 -12.94 -5.34
N GLY A 78 1.92 -12.64 -5.76
CA GLY A 78 0.72 -13.30 -5.25
C GLY A 78 -0.56 -12.84 -5.94
N SER A 79 -1.71 -13.27 -5.42
CA SER A 79 -3.00 -12.74 -5.86
C SER A 79 -3.50 -11.70 -4.86
N GLY A 80 -3.97 -10.56 -5.35
CA GLY A 80 -4.65 -9.57 -4.50
C GLY A 80 -5.82 -10.18 -3.73
N LEU A 81 -6.44 -11.25 -4.25
CA LEU A 81 -7.48 -11.96 -3.51
C LEU A 81 -6.95 -12.64 -2.24
N SER A 82 -5.73 -13.19 -2.28
CA SER A 82 -5.08 -13.78 -1.09
C SER A 82 -4.70 -12.72 -0.06
N VAL A 83 -4.29 -11.53 -0.51
CA VAL A 83 -4.05 -10.37 0.38
C VAL A 83 -5.35 -9.94 1.02
N LEU A 84 -6.43 -9.80 0.23
CA LEU A 84 -7.76 -9.45 0.72
C LEU A 84 -8.24 -10.43 1.79
N GLN A 85 -8.07 -11.74 1.57
CA GLN A 85 -8.42 -12.75 2.57
C GLN A 85 -7.63 -12.56 3.87
N GLN A 86 -6.32 -12.39 3.79
CA GLN A 86 -5.48 -12.16 4.98
C GLN A 86 -5.87 -10.87 5.71
N LEU A 87 -6.19 -9.80 4.98
CA LEU A 87 -6.68 -8.55 5.56
C LEU A 87 -8.03 -8.73 6.26
N LYS A 88 -8.93 -9.56 5.72
CA LYS A 88 -10.26 -9.85 6.29
C LYS A 88 -10.22 -10.82 7.46
N ASP A 89 -9.25 -11.73 7.48
CA ASP A 89 -9.04 -12.67 8.58
C ASP A 89 -8.40 -11.99 9.80
N ASN A 90 -7.61 -10.93 9.58
CA ASN A 90 -6.98 -10.18 10.66
C ASN A 90 -7.95 -9.16 11.30
N PRO A 91 -8.26 -9.27 12.61
CA PRO A 91 -9.13 -8.32 13.32
C PRO A 91 -8.70 -6.85 13.23
N ALA A 92 -7.39 -6.59 13.14
CA ALA A 92 -6.84 -5.25 13.06
C ALA A 92 -7.09 -4.58 11.70
N THR A 93 -7.26 -5.35 10.62
CA THR A 93 -7.40 -4.81 9.26
C THR A 93 -8.76 -5.12 8.62
N ARG A 94 -9.53 -6.06 9.17
CA ARG A 94 -10.80 -6.52 8.54
C ARG A 94 -11.85 -5.44 8.35
N HIS A 95 -11.81 -4.41 9.18
CA HIS A 95 -12.75 -3.29 9.16
C HIS A 95 -12.36 -2.21 8.15
N ILE A 96 -11.12 -2.26 7.64
CA ILE A 96 -10.63 -1.32 6.64
C ILE A 96 -11.33 -1.62 5.31
N PRO A 97 -11.90 -0.62 4.61
CA PRO A 97 -12.44 -0.79 3.28
C PRO A 97 -11.30 -1.10 2.30
N VAL A 98 -11.47 -2.16 1.52
CA VAL A 98 -10.57 -2.54 0.43
C VAL A 98 -11.34 -2.34 -0.89
N HIS A 99 -10.75 -1.62 -1.84
CA HIS A 99 -11.29 -1.40 -3.19
C HIS A 99 -10.37 -1.99 -4.24
#